data_AF-A0A1W9QA43-F1
#
_entry.id   AF-A0A1W9QA43-F1
#
_cell.length_a   1.000
_cell.length_b   1.000
_cell.length_c   1.000
_cell.angle_alpha   90.00
_cell.angle_beta   90.00
_cell.angle_gamma   90.00
#
_symmetry.space_group_name_H-M   'P 1'
#
loop_
_entity.id
_entity.type
_entity.pdbx_description
1 polymer ?
#
loop_
_entity_poly.entity_id
_entity_poly.type
_entity_poly.pdbx_seq_one_letter_code
_entity_poly.pdbx_strand_id
1 'polypeptide(L)'
;MLKLVPVQTDAEFTSPDSGVRARPQAVLGRIAHVRAAAPEPFTRDGLLTSQIRIVDVERRGTELRVLFALGAPSLTERERVVLRAVFEGATDSEIARRLSVTRQCVCGHVTHGLEKLGVDSRFLALQAWRCLKELERGEHGHHKLAVLNEGDDTYVSVRFEVPSRPAVESLMSVAETHVAWLVCDGLSNREIAEVRGSAERTVANQVGALFRKLQIARRTDLALILLDLEAKGVLQAATV
;
A
#
# COMPACT_ATOMS: atom_id res chain seq x y z
N MET A 1 20.27 29.58 -6.27
CA MET A 1 18.95 30.09 -6.70
C MET A 1 17.98 28.90 -6.71
N LEU A 2 17.45 28.55 -5.53
CA LEU A 2 16.37 27.58 -5.33
C LEU A 2 15.31 28.35 -4.57
N LYS A 3 14.34 28.92 -5.30
CA LYS A 3 13.17 29.55 -4.70
C LYS A 3 12.12 28.45 -4.54
N LEU A 4 12.03 27.87 -3.36
CA LEU A 4 10.80 27.24 -2.89
C LEU A 4 9.74 28.35 -2.84
N VAL A 5 8.90 28.40 -3.89
CA VAL A 5 7.71 29.25 -3.91
C VAL A 5 6.70 28.61 -2.95
N PRO A 6 6.12 29.37 -2.02
CA PRO A 6 5.42 28.82 -0.86
C PRO A 6 4.10 28.17 -1.30
N VAL A 7 3.74 27.03 -0.71
CA VAL A 7 2.33 26.65 -0.64
C VAL A 7 1.71 27.52 0.46
N GLN A 8 1.50 28.80 0.12
CA GLN A 8 0.52 29.61 0.80
C GLN A 8 -0.85 29.10 0.33
N THR A 9 -1.48 28.31 1.18
CA THR A 9 -2.93 28.35 1.29
C THR A 9 -3.24 28.60 2.75
N ASP A 10 -3.29 29.89 3.11
CA ASP A 10 -4.10 30.41 4.20
C ASP A 10 -5.54 30.03 3.92
N ALA A 11 -5.87 28.78 4.22
CA ALA A 11 -7.21 28.28 4.12
C ALA A 11 -7.52 27.61 5.46
N GLU A 12 -7.67 28.44 6.48
CA GLU A 12 -8.67 28.17 7.51
C GLU A 12 -10.03 28.02 6.81
N PHE A 13 -10.29 26.83 6.23
CA PHE A 13 -11.63 26.50 5.76
C PHE A 13 -12.45 26.08 6.97
N THR A 14 -12.90 27.10 7.70
CA THR A 14 -14.15 26.97 8.45
C THR A 14 -15.27 26.75 7.45
N SER A 15 -15.93 25.60 7.52
CA SER A 15 -17.27 25.47 6.92
C SER A 15 -18.14 26.56 7.54
N PRO A 16 -18.89 27.37 6.76
CA PRO A 16 -19.64 28.50 7.32
C PRO A 16 -20.72 28.13 8.34
N ASP A 17 -21.03 26.83 8.53
CA ASP A 17 -22.23 26.42 9.27
C ASP A 17 -22.09 25.20 10.21
N SER A 18 -20.90 24.70 10.52
CA SER A 18 -20.80 23.67 11.57
C SER A 18 -19.38 23.49 12.08
N GLY A 19 -19.17 23.64 13.39
CA GLY A 19 -17.91 23.37 14.09
C GLY A 19 -17.49 21.89 14.08
N VAL A 20 -17.66 21.19 12.97
CA VAL A 20 -17.26 19.80 12.75
C VAL A 20 -15.91 19.83 12.02
N ARG A 21 -14.83 19.39 12.70
CA ARG A 21 -13.56 19.11 12.03
C ARG A 21 -13.82 18.15 10.87
N ALA A 22 -13.53 18.58 9.64
CA ALA A 22 -13.65 17.71 8.49
C ALA A 22 -12.64 16.56 8.62
N ARG A 23 -13.07 15.32 8.41
CA ARG A 23 -12.14 14.17 8.43
C ARG A 23 -11.04 14.40 7.37
N PRO A 24 -9.75 14.14 7.66
CA PRO A 24 -8.65 14.36 6.71
C PRO A 24 -8.94 13.75 5.32
N GLN A 25 -9.52 12.54 5.27
CA GLN A 25 -9.95 11.87 4.03
C GLN A 25 -10.89 12.72 3.15
N ALA A 26 -11.83 13.47 3.75
CA ALA A 26 -12.80 14.29 3.04
C ALA A 26 -12.18 15.56 2.44
N VAL A 27 -11.11 16.06 3.05
CA VAL A 27 -10.41 17.28 2.62
C VAL A 27 -9.44 16.96 1.48
N LEU A 28 -8.78 15.80 1.53
CA LEU A 28 -7.72 15.42 0.59
C LEU A 28 -8.19 15.18 -0.84
N GLY A 29 -9.48 14.86 -1.04
CA GLY A 29 -10.08 14.82 -2.38
C GLY A 29 -10.18 16.20 -3.07
N ARG A 30 -10.01 17.28 -2.31
CA ARG A 30 -10.18 18.67 -2.76
C ARG A 30 -8.85 19.44 -2.81
N ILE A 31 -7.79 18.90 -2.21
CA ILE A 31 -6.46 19.52 -2.22
C ILE A 31 -5.73 19.16 -3.52
N ALA A 32 -5.06 20.16 -4.11
CA ALA A 32 -4.28 19.96 -5.31
C ALA A 32 -2.98 19.20 -5.00
N HIS A 33 -2.83 17.98 -5.54
CA HIS A 33 -1.55 17.28 -5.50
C HIS A 33 -0.59 17.80 -6.57
N VAL A 34 0.65 18.07 -6.16
CA VAL A 34 1.75 18.54 -7.00
C VAL A 34 2.86 17.50 -7.09
N ARG A 35 3.69 17.57 -8.14
CA ARG A 35 4.94 16.80 -8.18
C ARG A 35 5.95 17.49 -7.27
N ALA A 36 6.43 16.77 -6.25
CA ALA A 36 7.43 17.28 -5.31
C ALA A 36 8.20 16.12 -4.69
N ALA A 37 9.40 16.42 -4.17
CA ALA A 37 10.13 15.50 -3.30
C ALA A 37 9.33 15.26 -2.01
N ALA A 38 9.48 14.06 -1.47
CA ALA A 38 8.89 13.69 -0.19
C ALA A 38 9.42 14.61 0.93
N PRO A 39 8.55 15.15 1.79
CA PRO A 39 9.05 15.66 3.06
C PRO A 39 9.58 14.50 3.90
N GLU A 40 10.71 14.68 4.59
CA GLU A 40 11.07 13.76 5.68
C GLU A 40 10.04 13.91 6.81
N PRO A 41 9.65 12.83 7.51
CA PRO A 41 10.14 11.45 7.44
C PRO A 41 9.25 10.51 6.60
N PHE A 42 8.62 10.98 5.52
CA PHE A 42 7.67 10.18 4.73
C PHE A 42 8.39 9.20 3.78
N THR A 43 9.08 8.23 4.38
CA THR A 43 9.89 7.21 3.71
C THR A 43 9.55 5.80 4.22
N ARG A 44 10.02 4.77 3.54
CA ARG A 44 9.89 3.37 3.99
C ARG A 44 10.55 3.15 5.35
N ASP A 45 11.67 3.82 5.62
CA ASP A 45 12.32 3.75 6.92
C ASP A 45 11.51 4.48 7.99
N GLY A 46 10.98 5.66 7.70
CA GLY A 46 10.08 6.40 8.59
C GLY A 46 8.86 5.59 9.03
N LEU A 47 8.33 4.74 8.15
CA LEU A 47 7.23 3.81 8.50
C LEU A 47 7.70 2.74 9.50
N LEU A 48 8.87 2.14 9.28
CA LEU A 48 9.41 1.08 10.14
C LEU A 48 9.99 1.59 11.47
N THR A 49 10.35 2.87 11.53
CA THR A 49 10.83 3.56 12.75
C THR A 49 9.70 4.28 13.50
N SER A 50 8.44 4.09 13.08
CA SER A 50 7.25 4.69 13.71
C SER A 50 7.22 6.23 13.66
N GLN A 51 7.94 6.85 12.72
CA GLN A 51 7.89 8.29 12.47
C GLN A 51 6.67 8.70 11.66
N ILE A 52 6.09 7.77 10.89
CA ILE A 52 4.83 7.94 10.17
C ILE A 52 3.92 6.73 10.39
N ARG A 53 2.61 6.93 10.22
CA ARG A 53 1.61 5.86 10.13
C ARG A 53 0.76 6.01 8.87
N ILE A 54 0.13 4.91 8.48
CA ILE A 54 -0.87 4.86 7.42
C ILE A 54 -2.22 5.22 8.06
N VAL A 55 -2.93 6.15 7.44
CA VAL A 55 -4.28 6.56 7.88
C VAL A 55 -5.33 6.00 6.94
N ASP A 56 -5.03 5.95 5.64
CA ASP A 56 -5.95 5.45 4.64
C ASP A 56 -5.21 4.97 3.39
N VAL A 57 -5.81 3.99 2.71
CA VAL A 57 -5.33 3.43 1.45
C VAL A 57 -6.53 3.19 0.56
N GLU A 58 -6.59 3.91 -0.56
CA GLU A 58 -7.65 3.80 -1.54
C GLU A 58 -7.05 3.47 -2.92
N ARG A 59 -7.64 2.50 -3.62
CA ARG A 59 -7.29 2.18 -5.01
C ARG A 59 -8.48 2.39 -5.93
N ARG A 60 -8.28 3.12 -7.03
CA ARG A 60 -9.26 3.29 -8.12
C ARG A 60 -8.63 2.88 -9.44
N GLY A 61 -8.93 1.66 -9.88
CA GLY A 61 -8.24 1.09 -11.04
C GLY A 61 -6.75 0.94 -10.75
N THR A 62 -5.88 1.57 -11.52
CA THR A 62 -4.43 1.57 -11.28
C THR A 62 -3.96 2.76 -10.44
N GLU A 63 -4.81 3.75 -10.15
CA GLU A 63 -4.45 4.86 -9.28
C GLU A 63 -4.48 4.38 -7.83
N LEU A 64 -3.34 4.44 -7.15
CA LEU A 64 -3.23 4.29 -5.71
C LEU A 64 -3.19 5.66 -5.05
N ARG A 65 -3.97 5.81 -3.98
CA ARG A 65 -3.95 6.94 -3.09
C ARG A 65 -3.68 6.46 -1.67
N VAL A 66 -2.69 7.04 -1.03
CA VAL A 66 -2.34 6.71 0.36
C VAL A 66 -2.26 7.99 1.16
N LEU A 67 -2.83 7.95 2.36
CA LEU A 67 -2.74 9.01 3.34
C LEU A 67 -1.84 8.56 4.48
N PHE A 68 -0.78 9.34 4.71
CA PHE A 68 0.11 9.19 5.84
C PHE A 68 -0.08 10.32 6.84
N ALA A 69 0.21 10.04 8.11
CA ALA A 69 0.32 11.05 9.16
C ALA A 69 1.66 10.88 9.91
N LEU A 70 2.15 11.98 10.49
CA LEU A 70 3.30 11.93 11.41
C LEU A 70 2.95 11.19 12.69
N GLY A 71 3.93 10.47 13.22
CA GLY A 71 3.88 9.70 14.44
C GLY A 71 3.11 8.38 14.31
N ALA A 72 3.61 7.35 14.98
CA ALA A 72 2.92 6.08 15.12
C ALA A 72 3.20 5.48 16.51
N PRO A 73 2.34 4.59 17.00
CA PRO A 73 2.71 3.68 18.09
C PRO A 73 4.05 2.99 17.78
N SER A 74 4.94 2.94 18.76
CA SER A 74 6.27 2.37 18.57
C SER A 74 6.20 0.88 18.24
N LEU A 75 6.80 0.51 17.10
CA LEU A 75 7.07 -0.88 16.78
C LEU A 75 8.15 -1.42 17.71
N THR A 76 7.90 -2.60 18.27
CA THR A 76 8.95 -3.39 18.92
C THR A 76 9.97 -3.82 17.87
N GLU A 77 11.18 -4.15 18.32
CA GLU A 77 12.22 -4.66 17.42
C GLU A 77 11.76 -5.90 16.65
N ARG A 78 11.01 -6.80 17.30
CA ARG A 78 10.48 -8.01 16.65
C ARG A 78 9.44 -7.70 15.59
N GLU A 79 8.48 -6.82 15.87
CA GLU A 79 7.48 -6.40 14.87
C GLU A 79 8.16 -5.71 13.67
N ARG A 80 9.13 -4.82 13.92
CA ARG A 80 9.89 -4.14 12.87
C ARG A 80 10.61 -5.12 11.94
N VAL A 81 11.34 -6.08 12.51
CA VAL A 81 12.07 -7.11 11.75
C VAL A 81 11.10 -7.97 10.94
N VAL A 82 9.98 -8.39 11.55
CA VAL A 82 8.96 -9.19 10.87
C VAL A 82 8.30 -8.42 9.73
N LEU A 83 7.87 -7.18 9.96
CA LEU A 83 7.25 -6.33 8.95
C LEU A 83 8.19 -6.03 7.78
N ARG A 84 9.46 -5.71 8.07
CA ARG A 84 10.49 -5.55 7.04
C ARG A 84 10.58 -6.79 6.15
N ALA A 85 10.66 -7.97 6.74
CA ALA A 85 10.70 -9.22 5.99
C ALA A 85 9.42 -9.48 5.16
N VAL A 86 8.24 -9.12 5.68
CA VAL A 86 6.97 -9.19 4.93
C VAL A 86 7.00 -8.27 3.71
N PHE A 87 7.45 -7.03 3.88
CA PHE A 87 7.57 -6.06 2.78
C PHE A 87 8.62 -6.45 1.73
N GLU A 88 9.62 -7.23 2.12
CA GLU A 88 10.60 -7.88 1.24
C GLU A 88 10.09 -9.21 0.63
N GLY A 89 8.82 -9.56 0.86
CA GLY A 89 8.15 -10.71 0.26
C GLY A 89 8.39 -12.07 0.93
N ALA A 90 9.02 -12.09 2.11
CA ALA A 90 9.23 -13.34 2.86
C ALA A 90 7.91 -13.97 3.31
N THR A 91 7.85 -15.30 3.29
CA THR A 91 6.74 -16.08 3.84
C THR A 91 6.80 -16.12 5.37
N ASP A 92 5.67 -16.30 6.03
CA ASP A 92 5.64 -16.51 7.49
C ASP A 92 6.51 -17.72 7.91
N SER A 93 6.61 -18.74 7.05
CA SER A 93 7.47 -19.91 7.29
C SER A 93 8.96 -19.59 7.21
N GLU A 94 9.37 -18.76 6.25
CA GLU A 94 10.77 -18.31 6.14
C GLU A 94 11.13 -17.36 7.28
N ILE A 95 10.23 -16.44 7.64
CA ILE A 95 10.42 -15.54 8.78
C ILE A 95 10.54 -16.36 10.07
N ALA A 96 9.63 -17.31 10.29
CA ALA A 96 9.66 -18.21 11.44
C ALA A 96 10.99 -18.97 11.53
N ARG A 97 11.46 -19.53 10.41
CA ARG A 97 12.74 -20.24 10.32
C ARG A 97 13.94 -19.33 10.59
N ARG A 98 13.98 -18.13 10.00
CA ARG A 98 15.08 -17.15 10.18
C ARG A 98 15.17 -16.65 11.61
N LEU A 99 14.03 -16.46 12.28
CA LEU A 99 13.96 -15.91 13.63
C LEU A 99 13.89 -16.98 14.73
N SER A 100 13.90 -18.27 14.36
CA SER A 100 13.75 -19.41 15.28
C SER A 100 12.50 -19.32 16.17
N VAL A 101 11.37 -18.95 15.57
CA VAL A 101 10.05 -18.85 16.24
C VAL A 101 8.99 -19.66 15.49
N THR A 102 7.80 -19.82 16.08
CA THR A 102 6.69 -20.48 15.41
C THR A 102 6.03 -19.56 14.37
N ARG A 103 5.37 -20.15 13.37
CA ARG A 103 4.55 -19.38 12.40
C ARG A 103 3.44 -18.60 13.10
N GLN A 104 2.87 -19.14 14.18
CA GLN A 104 1.86 -18.46 14.98
C GLN A 104 2.42 -17.19 15.65
N CYS A 105 3.67 -17.23 16.11
CA CYS A 105 4.36 -16.06 16.65
C CYS A 105 4.56 -14.98 15.57
N VAL A 106 4.97 -15.38 14.36
CA VAL A 106 5.06 -14.45 13.22
C VAL A 106 3.71 -13.83 12.90
N CYS A 107 2.65 -14.63 12.85
CA CYS A 107 1.28 -14.15 12.62
C CYS A 107 0.91 -13.07 13.65
N GLY A 108 1.13 -13.32 14.94
CA GLY A 108 0.91 -12.33 15.99
C GLY A 108 1.73 -11.05 15.81
N HIS A 109 3.01 -11.15 15.46
CA HIS A 109 3.85 -9.97 15.19
C HIS A 109 3.38 -9.18 13.97
N VAL A 110 2.92 -9.85 12.91
CA VAL A 110 2.34 -9.19 11.75
C VAL A 110 1.07 -8.45 12.14
N THR A 111 0.13 -9.09 12.83
CA THR A 111 -1.13 -8.46 13.23
C THR A 111 -0.89 -7.20 14.08
N HIS A 112 -0.17 -7.32 15.19
CA HIS A 112 0.11 -6.17 16.06
C HIS A 112 0.96 -5.11 15.35
N GLY A 113 1.91 -5.51 14.51
CA GLY A 113 2.71 -4.60 13.73
C GLY A 113 1.87 -3.79 12.74
N LEU A 114 0.96 -4.44 12.00
CA LEU A 114 0.05 -3.77 11.07
C LEU A 114 -0.87 -2.79 11.79
N GLU A 115 -1.48 -3.20 12.91
CA GLU A 115 -2.32 -2.34 13.73
C GLU A 115 -1.59 -1.07 14.18
N LYS A 116 -0.31 -1.20 14.60
CA LYS A 116 0.54 -0.06 14.95
C LYS A 116 0.91 0.82 13.76
N LEU A 117 0.99 0.26 12.55
CA LEU A 117 1.15 1.03 11.32
C LEU A 117 -0.15 1.73 10.88
N GLY A 118 -1.29 1.44 11.51
CA GLY A 118 -2.60 2.03 11.21
C GLY A 118 -3.41 1.30 10.15
N VAL A 119 -3.07 0.03 9.86
CA VAL A 119 -3.80 -0.82 8.91
C VAL A 119 -4.09 -2.18 9.52
N ASP A 120 -5.17 -2.83 9.09
CA ASP A 120 -5.54 -4.18 9.52
C ASP A 120 -5.17 -5.26 8.50
N SER A 121 -4.70 -4.83 7.32
CA SER A 121 -4.49 -5.69 6.17
C SER A 121 -3.07 -5.60 5.66
N ARG A 122 -2.46 -6.78 5.49
CA ARG A 122 -1.16 -6.93 4.83
C ARG A 122 -1.17 -6.34 3.42
N PHE A 123 -2.30 -6.38 2.72
CA PHE A 123 -2.43 -5.84 1.38
C PHE A 123 -2.38 -4.31 1.37
N LEU A 124 -3.12 -3.66 2.28
CA LEU A 124 -3.08 -2.21 2.43
C LEU A 124 -1.66 -1.74 2.81
N ALA A 125 -0.99 -2.48 3.70
CA ALA A 125 0.39 -2.20 4.06
C ALA A 125 1.35 -2.30 2.86
N LEU A 126 1.19 -3.31 1.98
CA LEU A 126 1.99 -3.44 0.77
C LEU A 126 1.73 -2.31 -0.23
N GLN A 127 0.47 -1.87 -0.37
CA GLN A 127 0.12 -0.73 -1.21
C GLN A 127 0.75 0.58 -0.70
N ALA A 128 0.68 0.82 0.61
CA ALA A 128 1.38 1.93 1.26
C ALA A 128 2.91 1.83 1.10
N TRP A 129 3.47 0.64 1.26
CA TRP A 129 4.89 0.38 1.05
C TRP A 129 5.34 0.70 -0.38
N ARG A 130 4.53 0.31 -1.38
CA ARG A 130 4.79 0.68 -2.77
C ARG A 130 4.69 2.19 -2.98
N CYS A 131 3.71 2.85 -2.36
CA CYS A 131 3.59 4.30 -2.42
C CYS A 131 4.85 5.01 -1.90
N LEU A 132 5.40 4.57 -0.77
CA LEU A 132 6.64 5.11 -0.21
C LEU A 132 7.85 4.84 -1.12
N LYS A 133 7.94 3.65 -1.72
CA LYS A 133 8.98 3.34 -2.72
C LYS A 133 8.94 4.31 -3.92
N GLU A 134 7.73 4.69 -4.37
CA GLU A 134 7.57 5.66 -5.46
C GLU A 134 7.97 7.08 -5.01
N LEU A 135 7.52 7.46 -3.82
CA LEU A 135 7.80 8.75 -3.20
C LEU A 135 9.31 9.00 -3.00
N GLU A 136 10.06 7.96 -2.61
CA GLU A 136 11.52 7.98 -2.48
C GLU A 136 12.27 8.20 -3.80
N ARG A 137 11.62 8.00 -4.95
CA ARG A 137 12.21 8.36 -6.27
C ARG A 137 12.25 9.88 -6.47
N GLY A 138 11.60 10.64 -5.60
CA GLY A 138 11.57 12.10 -5.62
C GLY A 138 10.99 12.63 -6.93
N GLU A 139 11.63 13.63 -7.52
CA GLU A 139 11.17 14.26 -8.76
C GLU A 139 11.12 13.30 -9.97
N HIS A 140 11.85 12.18 -9.90
CA HIS A 140 11.85 11.13 -10.93
C HIS A 140 10.71 10.12 -10.76
N GLY A 141 9.92 10.20 -9.69
CA GLY A 141 8.74 9.36 -9.48
C GLY A 141 7.54 9.83 -10.30
N HIS A 142 6.55 8.97 -10.48
CA HIS A 142 5.26 9.32 -11.11
C HIS A 142 4.22 9.83 -10.11
N HIS A 143 4.61 10.06 -8.85
CA HIS A 143 3.69 10.48 -7.80
C HIS A 143 3.37 11.98 -7.84
N LYS A 144 2.22 12.30 -7.25
CA LYS A 144 1.84 13.64 -6.84
C LYS A 144 1.48 13.59 -5.37
N LEU A 145 1.92 14.57 -4.61
CA LEU A 145 1.65 14.67 -3.18
C LEU A 145 0.95 15.98 -2.83
N ALA A 146 0.21 15.94 -1.74
CA ALA A 146 -0.41 17.08 -1.08
C ALA A 146 -0.07 16.98 0.41
N VAL A 147 0.38 18.08 0.99
CA VAL A 147 0.65 18.19 2.42
C VAL A 147 -0.49 18.99 3.05
N LEU A 148 -1.03 18.50 4.15
CA LEU A 148 -2.07 19.15 4.94
C LEU A 148 -1.60 19.23 6.38
N ASN A 149 -1.64 20.42 6.96
CA ASN A 149 -1.42 20.61 8.39
C ASN A 149 -2.78 20.94 9.03
N GLU A 150 -3.21 20.14 9.99
CA GLU A 150 -4.43 20.35 10.76
C GLU A 150 -4.09 20.44 12.25
N GLY A 151 -3.98 21.67 12.76
CA GLY A 151 -3.45 21.90 14.10
C GLY A 151 -1.98 21.45 14.17
N ASP A 152 -1.68 20.54 15.10
CA ASP A 152 -0.34 19.97 15.29
C ASP A 152 -0.08 18.73 14.42
N ASP A 153 -1.10 18.22 13.72
CA ASP A 153 -0.98 17.04 12.89
C ASP A 153 -0.59 17.39 11.44
N THR A 154 0.45 16.75 10.93
CA THR A 154 0.82 16.81 9.51
C THR A 154 0.42 15.53 8.80
N TYR A 155 -0.29 15.71 7.70
CA TYR A 155 -0.74 14.67 6.79
C TYR A 155 -0.09 14.83 5.42
N VAL A 156 0.23 13.70 4.79
CA VAL A 156 0.68 13.66 3.41
C VAL A 156 -0.20 12.70 2.63
N SER A 157 -0.96 13.24 1.69
CA SER A 157 -1.68 12.44 0.70
C SER A 157 -0.81 12.28 -0.53
N VAL A 158 -0.59 11.05 -0.93
CA VAL A 158 0.18 10.71 -2.13
C VAL A 158 -0.75 9.96 -3.07
N ARG A 159 -0.69 10.31 -4.36
CA ARG A 159 -1.34 9.56 -5.42
C ARG A 159 -0.38 9.29 -6.56
N PHE A 160 -0.49 8.12 -7.16
CA PHE A 160 0.26 7.77 -8.35
C PHE A 160 -0.47 6.65 -9.10
N GLU A 161 -0.23 6.56 -10.40
CA GLU A 161 -0.62 5.40 -11.17
C GLU A 161 0.41 4.31 -10.94
N VAL A 162 -0.03 3.13 -10.48
CA VAL A 162 0.83 1.95 -10.43
C VAL A 162 1.28 1.67 -11.86
N PRO A 163 2.60 1.70 -12.14
CA PRO A 163 3.08 1.52 -13.50
C PRO A 163 2.63 0.18 -14.06
N SER A 164 2.11 0.20 -15.29
CA SER A 164 1.72 -1.02 -15.98
C SER A 164 2.90 -1.98 -16.07
N ARG A 165 2.64 -3.28 -15.93
CA ARG A 165 3.66 -4.33 -16.13
C ARG A 165 3.27 -5.15 -17.35
N PRO A 166 3.63 -4.74 -18.58
CA PRO A 166 3.18 -5.40 -19.80
C PRO A 166 3.48 -6.90 -19.83
N ALA A 167 4.62 -7.33 -19.28
CA ALA A 167 4.99 -8.74 -19.21
C ALA A 167 4.03 -9.58 -18.34
N VAL A 168 3.41 -8.99 -17.32
CA VAL A 168 2.42 -9.66 -16.45
C VAL A 168 1.01 -9.47 -16.99
N GLU A 169 0.68 -8.24 -17.41
CA GLU A 169 -0.65 -7.88 -17.92
C GLU A 169 -0.98 -8.58 -19.24
N SER A 170 -0.01 -8.76 -20.13
CA SER A 170 -0.21 -9.51 -21.39
C SER A 170 -0.50 -11.00 -21.16
N LEU A 171 -0.10 -11.54 -20.01
CA LEU A 171 -0.44 -12.89 -19.60
C LEU A 171 -1.85 -12.98 -19.02
N MET A 172 -2.58 -11.88 -18.80
CA MET A 172 -3.90 -11.91 -18.16
C MET A 172 -4.97 -11.37 -19.10
N SER A 173 -6.12 -12.04 -19.15
CA SER A 173 -7.33 -11.46 -19.71
C SER A 173 -7.83 -10.29 -18.86
N VAL A 174 -8.65 -9.41 -19.44
CA VAL A 174 -9.29 -8.30 -18.70
C VAL A 174 -10.04 -8.80 -17.45
N ALA A 175 -10.69 -9.96 -17.54
CA ALA A 175 -11.39 -10.57 -16.42
C ALA A 175 -10.42 -11.03 -15.31
N GLU A 176 -9.31 -11.67 -15.67
CA GLU A 176 -8.24 -12.09 -14.75
C GLU A 176 -7.57 -10.89 -14.10
N THR A 177 -7.25 -9.84 -14.87
CA THR A 177 -6.67 -8.59 -14.35
C THR A 177 -7.59 -7.95 -13.30
N HIS A 178 -8.90 -7.91 -13.57
CA HIS A 178 -9.85 -7.38 -12.60
C HIS A 178 -9.92 -8.25 -11.33
N VAL A 179 -9.93 -9.59 -11.43
CA VAL A 179 -9.85 -10.46 -10.24
C VAL A 179 -8.55 -10.21 -9.48
N ALA A 180 -7.42 -10.11 -10.20
CA ALA A 180 -6.10 -9.96 -9.61
C ALA A 180 -5.99 -8.68 -8.76
N TRP A 181 -6.55 -7.59 -9.26
CA TRP A 181 -6.61 -6.32 -8.55
C TRP A 181 -7.52 -6.36 -7.31
N LEU A 182 -8.67 -7.05 -7.36
CA LEU A 182 -9.51 -7.25 -6.17
C LEU A 182 -8.84 -8.14 -5.11
N VAL A 183 -8.05 -9.14 -5.54
CA VAL A 183 -7.20 -9.92 -4.63
C VAL A 183 -6.14 -9.01 -3.97
N CYS A 184 -5.57 -8.07 -4.72
CA CYS A 184 -4.59 -7.10 -4.22
C CYS A 184 -5.18 -6.05 -3.27
N ASP A 185 -6.49 -5.83 -3.31
CA ASP A 185 -7.23 -5.04 -2.32
C ASP A 185 -7.48 -5.83 -1.03
N GLY A 186 -7.15 -7.12 -1.01
CA GLY A 186 -7.35 -8.00 0.14
C GLY A 186 -8.74 -8.59 0.24
N LEU A 187 -9.61 -8.41 -0.76
CA LEU A 187 -10.95 -9.01 -0.75
C LEU A 187 -10.84 -10.54 -0.75
N SER A 188 -11.72 -11.19 0.00
CA SER A 188 -11.95 -12.63 -0.01
C SER A 188 -12.63 -13.09 -1.30
N ASN A 189 -12.63 -14.40 -1.56
CA ASN A 189 -13.31 -14.93 -2.76
C ASN A 189 -14.83 -14.62 -2.74
N ARG A 190 -15.44 -14.58 -1.57
CA ARG A 190 -16.84 -14.21 -1.38
C ARG A 190 -17.09 -12.75 -1.74
N GLU A 191 -16.29 -11.82 -1.20
CA GLU A 191 -16.43 -10.38 -1.49
C GLU A 191 -16.16 -10.08 -2.97
N ILE A 192 -15.16 -10.73 -3.57
CA ILE A 192 -14.90 -10.62 -5.02
C ILE A 192 -16.11 -11.11 -5.81
N ALA A 193 -16.76 -12.19 -5.38
CA ALA A 193 -17.93 -12.74 -6.03
C ALA A 193 -19.12 -11.78 -5.98
N GLU A 194 -19.34 -11.16 -4.82
CA GLU A 194 -20.34 -10.10 -4.61
C GLU A 194 -20.08 -8.89 -5.52
N VAL A 195 -18.85 -8.35 -5.54
CA VAL A 195 -18.45 -7.22 -6.40
C VAL A 195 -18.65 -7.53 -7.88
N ARG A 196 -18.40 -8.78 -8.30
CA ARG A 196 -18.46 -9.18 -9.71
C ARG A 196 -19.82 -9.76 -10.14
N GLY A 197 -20.79 -9.88 -9.24
CA GLY A 197 -22.07 -10.54 -9.53
C GLY A 197 -21.91 -11.98 -10.00
N SER A 198 -21.01 -12.74 -9.36
CA SER A 198 -20.70 -14.14 -9.73
C SER A 198 -20.73 -15.06 -8.52
N ALA A 199 -20.58 -16.38 -8.72
CA ALA A 199 -20.52 -17.33 -7.61
C ALA A 199 -19.11 -17.40 -7.00
N GLU A 200 -19.00 -17.58 -5.67
CA GLU A 200 -17.71 -17.71 -4.97
C GLU A 200 -16.83 -18.82 -5.54
N ARG A 201 -17.42 -19.97 -5.91
CA ARG A 201 -16.70 -21.07 -6.57
C ARG A 201 -16.09 -20.66 -7.91
N THR A 202 -16.78 -19.82 -8.68
CA THR A 202 -16.26 -19.28 -9.95
C THR A 202 -15.04 -18.42 -9.70
N VAL A 203 -15.09 -17.53 -8.69
CA VAL A 203 -13.94 -16.72 -8.29
C VAL A 203 -12.78 -17.59 -7.81
N ALA A 204 -13.04 -18.60 -6.98
CA ALA A 204 -12.00 -19.52 -6.51
C ALA A 204 -11.29 -20.22 -7.69
N ASN A 205 -12.05 -20.66 -8.70
CA ASN A 205 -11.48 -21.24 -9.92
C ASN A 205 -10.66 -20.22 -10.72
N GLN A 206 -11.14 -18.97 -10.85
CA GLN A 206 -10.43 -17.89 -11.53
C GLN A 206 -9.11 -17.54 -10.82
N VAL A 207 -9.12 -17.39 -9.50
CA VAL A 207 -7.91 -17.15 -8.69
C VAL A 207 -6.93 -18.31 -8.82
N GLY A 208 -7.41 -19.56 -8.78
CA GLY A 208 -6.56 -20.74 -8.98
C GLY A 208 -5.94 -20.82 -10.37
N ALA A 209 -6.70 -20.47 -11.42
CA ALA A 209 -6.18 -20.40 -12.78
C ALA A 209 -5.14 -19.30 -12.94
N LEU A 210 -5.42 -18.11 -12.40
CA LEU A 210 -4.49 -16.98 -12.35
C LEU A 210 -3.16 -17.37 -11.69
N PHE A 211 -3.22 -18.06 -10.55
CA PHE A 211 -2.03 -18.47 -9.81
C PHE A 211 -1.18 -19.47 -10.58
N ARG A 212 -1.80 -20.45 -11.23
CA ARG A 212 -1.07 -21.38 -12.12
C ARG A 212 -0.44 -20.66 -13.31
N LYS A 213 -1.16 -19.71 -13.90
CA LYS A 213 -0.72 -18.94 -15.07
C LYS A 213 0.49 -18.05 -14.74
N LEU A 214 0.47 -17.42 -13.57
CA LEU A 214 1.57 -16.60 -13.05
C LEU A 214 2.62 -17.40 -12.26
N GLN A 215 2.46 -18.72 -12.16
CA GLN A 215 3.33 -19.62 -11.41
C GLN A 215 3.57 -19.21 -9.95
N ILE A 216 2.52 -18.73 -9.29
CA ILE A 216 2.54 -18.34 -7.89
C ILE A 216 1.68 -19.25 -7.02
N ALA A 217 1.99 -19.27 -5.73
CA ALA A 217 1.26 -20.08 -4.76
C ALA A 217 0.39 -19.24 -3.82
N ARG A 218 0.73 -17.95 -3.60
CA ARG A 218 0.12 -17.14 -2.53
C ARG A 218 -0.54 -15.88 -3.08
N ARG A 219 -1.62 -15.46 -2.43
CA ARG A 219 -2.26 -14.14 -2.70
C ARG A 219 -1.28 -12.98 -2.50
N THR A 220 -0.39 -13.08 -1.51
CA THR A 220 0.65 -12.07 -1.29
C THR A 220 1.65 -12.00 -2.46
N ASP A 221 1.97 -13.13 -3.11
CA ASP A 221 2.88 -13.13 -4.27
C ASP A 221 2.27 -12.32 -5.42
N LEU A 222 0.97 -12.48 -5.65
CA LEU A 222 0.26 -11.69 -6.64
C LEU A 222 0.34 -10.19 -6.34
N ALA A 223 0.14 -9.79 -5.07
CA ALA A 223 0.25 -8.39 -4.68
C ALA A 223 1.66 -7.83 -4.84
N LEU A 224 2.69 -8.60 -4.47
CA LEU A 224 4.09 -8.21 -4.69
C LEU A 224 4.38 -8.00 -6.18
N ILE A 225 3.88 -8.89 -7.05
CA ILE A 225 4.00 -8.72 -8.50
C ILE A 225 3.22 -7.48 -8.96
N LEU A 226 1.93 -7.34 -8.66
CA LEU A 226 1.14 -6.23 -9.20
C LEU A 226 1.63 -4.87 -8.70
N LEU A 227 2.18 -4.80 -7.49
CA LEU A 227 2.73 -3.58 -6.92
C LEU A 227 4.20 -3.34 -7.31
N ASP A 228 4.80 -4.16 -8.16
CA ASP A 228 6.23 -4.05 -8.53
C ASP A 228 7.13 -3.96 -7.27
N LEU A 229 6.83 -4.82 -6.31
CA LEU A 229 7.66 -5.09 -5.15
C LEU A 229 8.48 -6.34 -5.44
N GLU A 230 9.69 -6.41 -4.89
CA GLU A 230 10.57 -7.54 -5.14
C GLU A 230 9.96 -8.83 -4.58
N ALA A 231 9.42 -9.65 -5.47
CA ALA A 231 9.04 -11.01 -5.16
C ALA A 231 10.27 -11.90 -5.34
N LYS A 232 10.93 -12.30 -4.24
CA LYS A 232 11.99 -13.31 -4.31
C LYS A 232 11.43 -14.56 -5.00
N GLY A 233 11.98 -14.89 -6.17
CA GLY A 233 11.74 -16.16 -6.87
C GLY A 233 10.54 -16.25 -7.83
N VAL A 234 9.85 -15.16 -8.16
CA VAL A 234 8.58 -15.25 -8.92
C VAL A 234 8.70 -14.93 -10.43
N LEU A 235 9.78 -14.31 -10.88
CA LEU A 235 9.95 -13.94 -12.31
C LEU A 235 11.30 -14.36 -12.91
N GLN A 236 11.92 -15.44 -12.43
CA GLN A 236 13.10 -16.02 -13.11
C GLN A 236 12.74 -16.86 -14.34
N ALA A 237 11.46 -17.09 -14.63
CA ALA A 237 11.01 -17.99 -15.70
C ALA A 237 10.34 -17.30 -16.91
N ALA A 238 10.31 -15.97 -16.98
CA ALA A 238 9.66 -15.23 -18.09
C ALA A 238 10.64 -14.49 -19.02
N THR A 239 11.96 -14.77 -18.93
CA THR A 239 12.99 -14.12 -19.76
C THR A 239 13.84 -15.13 -20.56
N VAL A 240 13.32 -16.32 -20.88
CA VAL A 240 13.97 -17.22 -21.85
C VAL A 240 12.93 -17.81 -22.79
#